data_AF-A0A1R4H142-F1
#
_entry.id   AF-A0A1R4H142-F1
#
_cell.length_a   1.000
_cell.length_b   1.000
_cell.length_c   1.000
_cell.angle_alpha   90.00
_cell.angle_beta   90.00
_cell.angle_gamma   90.00
#
_symmetry.space_group_name_H-M   'P 1'
#
loop_
_entity.id
_entity.type
_entity.pdbx_description
1 polymer ?
#
loop_
_entity_poly.entity_id
_entity_poly.type
_entity_poly.pdbx_seq_one_letter_code
_entity_poly.pdbx_strand_id
1 'polypeptide(L)'
;MSFCKALKKLCKKVICRFLTIPDIVVTLAFVFLTVIAVCYFKTSYGPSCVPPLLCRPHSYADFGVIGDFFGGILNPIFSFLGLVLLLATLRQNEKELALSRKELKKSNKALKEQAKTQKQQRFESTFFSLLDQHNKLLDVLTAASKGGSTVAGDLFLEIKCDAQPSKSKLLATETSFHQYARILYQILKFICIQNTNYSSQADDQLLDILKNSPYSNDEKLYSSMVRALLSNDIYLLLVINCYVTEETDDFYKFKKLIERYSFFEHLSTQRMTSGNLTSTSNHIKTG
;
A
#
# COMPACT_ATOMS: atom_id res chain seq x y z
N MET A 1 -15.83 35.04 24.57
CA MET A 1 -15.43 33.64 24.25
C MET A 1 -15.18 32.73 25.46
N SER A 2 -14.95 33.27 26.68
CA SER A 2 -14.66 32.49 27.90
C SER A 2 -15.88 31.81 28.55
N PHE A 3 -17.03 32.49 28.61
CA PHE A 3 -18.23 32.02 29.29
C PHE A 3 -18.87 30.77 28.64
N CYS A 4 -18.91 30.73 27.30
CA CYS A 4 -19.47 29.59 26.55
C CYS A 4 -18.60 28.31 26.68
N LYS A 5 -17.28 28.46 26.82
CA LYS A 5 -16.37 27.33 27.11
C LYS A 5 -16.56 26.84 28.56
N ALA A 6 -16.76 27.73 29.52
CA ALA A 6 -17.05 27.38 30.91
C ALA A 6 -18.39 26.63 31.03
N LEU A 7 -19.45 27.11 30.36
CA LEU A 7 -20.78 26.48 30.34
C LEU A 7 -20.76 25.08 29.70
N LYS A 8 -20.05 24.90 28.57
CA LYS A 8 -19.86 23.57 27.96
C LYS A 8 -19.07 22.61 28.85
N LYS A 9 -18.09 23.12 29.60
CA LYS A 9 -17.26 22.33 30.52
C LYS A 9 -18.04 21.93 31.78
N LEU A 10 -18.87 22.83 32.31
CA LEU A 10 -19.82 22.55 33.39
C LEU A 10 -20.87 21.53 32.96
N CYS A 11 -21.50 21.73 31.81
CA CYS A 11 -22.53 20.84 31.28
C CYS A 11 -21.97 19.43 31.01
N LYS A 12 -20.77 19.31 30.42
CA LYS A 12 -20.08 18.02 30.22
C LYS A 12 -19.69 17.35 31.54
N LYS A 13 -19.29 18.12 32.55
CA LYS A 13 -18.89 17.61 33.87
C LYS A 13 -20.08 17.23 34.75
N VAL A 14 -21.24 17.88 34.58
CA VAL A 14 -22.50 17.51 35.24
C VAL A 14 -23.11 16.28 34.55
N ILE A 15 -23.17 16.24 33.22
CA ILE A 15 -23.74 15.09 32.47
C ILE A 15 -22.91 13.81 32.64
N CYS A 16 -21.57 13.89 32.69
CA CYS A 16 -20.72 12.70 32.94
C CYS A 16 -20.64 12.26 34.40
N ARG A 17 -21.03 13.09 35.38
CA ARG A 17 -20.80 12.81 36.81
C ARG A 17 -22.07 12.64 37.64
N PHE A 18 -23.24 13.04 37.12
CA PHE A 18 -24.46 13.14 37.91
C PHE A 18 -25.60 12.22 37.45
N LEU A 19 -25.43 11.45 36.37
CA LEU A 19 -26.52 10.67 35.79
C LEU A 19 -26.05 9.32 35.25
N THR A 20 -25.33 8.56 36.07
CA THR A 20 -25.35 7.10 35.91
C THR A 20 -26.79 6.68 36.18
N ILE A 21 -27.48 6.20 35.13
CA ILE A 21 -28.86 5.65 35.17
C ILE A 21 -29.17 4.88 36.47
N PRO A 22 -28.27 4.06 37.06
CA PRO A 22 -28.52 3.43 38.36
C PRO A 22 -28.83 4.39 39.52
N ASP A 23 -28.18 5.56 39.62
CA ASP A 23 -28.36 6.48 40.75
C ASP A 23 -29.73 7.17 40.72
N ILE A 24 -30.26 7.43 39.52
CA ILE A 24 -31.61 7.97 39.32
C ILE A 24 -32.65 6.91 39.71
N VAL A 25 -32.42 5.66 39.29
CA VAL A 25 -33.32 4.55 39.60
C VAL A 25 -33.36 4.29 41.11
N VAL A 26 -32.20 4.32 41.78
CA VAL A 26 -32.09 4.15 43.24
C VAL A 26 -32.78 5.30 43.98
N THR A 27 -32.60 6.55 43.54
CA THR A 27 -33.25 7.70 44.18
C THR A 27 -34.77 7.71 43.97
N LEU A 28 -35.25 7.37 42.77
CA LEU A 28 -36.70 7.23 42.53
C LEU A 28 -37.32 6.08 43.32
N ALA A 29 -36.64 4.94 43.44
CA ALA A 29 -37.09 3.82 44.27
C ALA A 29 -37.15 4.18 45.76
N PHE A 30 -36.16 4.93 46.26
CA PHE A 30 -36.16 5.41 47.64
C PHE A 30 -37.30 6.40 47.90
N VAL A 31 -37.52 7.37 47.00
CA VAL A 31 -38.65 8.30 47.10
C VAL A 31 -39.99 7.53 47.09
N PHE A 32 -40.16 6.57 46.19
CA PHE A 32 -41.37 5.74 46.12
C PHE A 32 -41.60 4.94 47.41
N LEU A 33 -40.56 4.32 47.97
CA LEU A 33 -40.62 3.61 49.25
C LEU A 33 -40.96 4.54 50.42
N THR A 34 -40.39 5.74 50.47
CA THR A 34 -40.70 6.73 51.52
C THR A 34 -42.15 7.22 51.44
N VAL A 35 -42.68 7.42 50.24
CA VAL A 35 -44.10 7.79 50.03
C VAL A 35 -45.02 6.67 50.50
N ILE A 36 -44.71 5.40 50.15
CA ILE A 36 -45.47 4.23 50.62
C ILE A 36 -45.44 4.14 52.16
N ALA A 37 -44.27 4.33 52.78
CA ALA A 37 -44.11 4.25 54.23
C ALA A 37 -44.89 5.36 54.97
N VAL A 38 -44.86 6.60 54.44
CA VAL A 38 -45.64 7.73 55.01
C VAL A 38 -47.14 7.50 54.86
N CYS A 39 -47.58 6.94 53.73
CA CYS A 39 -48.98 6.56 53.51
C CYS A 39 -49.44 5.47 54.49
N TYR A 40 -48.62 4.43 54.71
CA TYR A 40 -48.92 3.36 55.67
C TYR A 40 -48.99 3.87 57.12
N PHE A 41 -48.08 4.76 57.51
CA PHE A 41 -48.04 5.30 58.86
C PHE A 41 -49.27 6.17 59.18
N LYS A 42 -49.74 6.98 58.22
CA LYS A 42 -50.94 7.80 58.40
C LYS A 42 -52.25 7.02 58.42
N THR A 43 -52.35 5.89 57.71
CA THR A 43 -53.57 5.05 57.72
C THR A 43 -53.75 4.26 59.01
N SER A 44 -52.66 3.89 59.69
CA SER A 44 -52.70 3.18 60.98
C SER A 44 -52.88 4.09 62.20
N TYR A 45 -52.53 5.38 62.14
CA TYR A 45 -52.45 6.23 63.36
C TYR A 45 -52.98 7.69 63.24
N GLY A 46 -53.57 8.13 62.12
CA GLY A 46 -53.97 9.53 61.90
C GLY A 46 -55.46 9.87 62.09
N PRO A 47 -55.84 11.11 62.49
CA PRO A 47 -57.22 11.55 62.69
C PRO A 47 -57.98 11.85 61.38
N SER A 48 -59.32 11.80 61.45
CA SER A 48 -60.30 11.65 60.36
C SER A 48 -60.49 12.82 59.37
N CYS A 49 -59.54 13.74 59.23
CA CYS A 49 -59.66 14.85 58.29
C CYS A 49 -58.38 14.96 57.46
N VAL A 50 -58.45 14.46 56.24
CA VAL A 50 -57.32 14.33 55.32
C VAL A 50 -57.77 14.87 53.96
N PRO A 51 -56.92 15.64 53.23
CA PRO A 51 -57.26 16.16 51.91
C PRO A 51 -57.66 15.01 50.95
N PRO A 52 -58.37 15.25 49.83
CA PRO A 52 -58.90 14.19 48.95
C PRO A 52 -57.84 13.17 48.48
N LEU A 53 -56.56 13.54 48.44
CA LEU A 53 -55.42 12.66 48.16
C LEU A 53 -55.04 11.69 49.31
N LEU A 54 -55.66 11.84 50.48
CA LEU A 54 -55.33 11.17 51.74
C LEU A 54 -56.58 10.63 52.48
N CYS A 55 -57.80 10.79 51.94
CA CYS A 55 -58.99 10.10 52.48
C CYS A 55 -58.85 8.59 52.29
N ARG A 56 -59.34 7.79 53.26
CA ARG A 56 -59.43 6.33 53.10
C ARG A 56 -60.31 6.04 51.88
N PRO A 57 -59.79 5.40 50.82
CA PRO A 57 -60.57 5.13 49.63
C PRO A 57 -61.63 4.09 50.01
N HIS A 58 -62.90 4.53 50.01
CA HIS A 58 -64.04 3.66 50.34
C HIS A 58 -64.65 3.03 49.07
N SER A 59 -64.27 3.51 47.89
CA SER A 59 -64.68 3.01 46.58
C SER A 59 -63.51 3.02 45.60
N TYR A 60 -63.58 2.17 44.58
CA TYR A 60 -62.57 2.10 43.50
C TYR A 60 -62.41 3.44 42.74
N ALA A 61 -63.40 4.32 42.79
CA ALA A 61 -63.37 5.65 42.16
C ALA A 61 -62.33 6.60 42.77
N ASP A 62 -62.09 6.54 44.09
CA ASP A 62 -61.15 7.44 44.78
C ASP A 62 -59.69 7.13 44.40
N PHE A 63 -59.38 5.85 44.18
CA PHE A 63 -58.10 5.41 43.62
C PHE A 63 -57.91 5.90 42.18
N GLY A 64 -59.00 6.04 41.41
CA GLY A 64 -58.97 6.63 40.07
C GLY A 64 -58.51 8.09 40.09
N VAL A 65 -59.04 8.91 41.00
CA VAL A 65 -58.70 10.35 41.11
C VAL A 65 -57.23 10.56 41.51
N ILE A 66 -56.69 9.73 42.41
CA ILE A 66 -55.26 9.77 42.77
C ILE A 66 -54.41 9.33 41.57
N GLY A 67 -54.83 8.28 40.86
CA GLY A 67 -54.20 7.82 39.62
C GLY A 67 -54.17 8.91 38.54
N ASP A 68 -55.26 9.67 38.38
CA ASP A 68 -55.38 10.74 37.40
C ASP A 68 -54.46 11.94 37.73
N PHE A 69 -54.25 12.25 39.01
CA PHE A 69 -53.31 13.31 39.41
C PHE A 69 -51.86 12.94 39.11
N PHE A 70 -51.42 11.75 39.52
CA PHE A 70 -50.07 11.28 39.23
C PHE A 70 -49.87 11.01 37.74
N GLY A 71 -50.87 10.45 37.07
CA GLY A 71 -50.89 10.24 35.62
C GLY A 71 -50.78 11.56 34.85
N GLY A 72 -51.51 12.59 35.26
CA GLY A 72 -51.47 13.92 34.64
C GLY A 72 -50.14 14.65 34.78
N ILE A 73 -49.39 14.41 35.86
CA ILE A 73 -48.09 15.06 36.12
C ILE A 73 -46.92 14.21 35.58
N LEU A 74 -46.94 12.90 35.81
CA LEU A 74 -45.84 12.01 35.44
C LEU A 74 -45.75 11.77 33.93
N ASN A 75 -46.86 11.64 33.21
CA ASN A 75 -46.81 11.38 31.75
C ASN A 75 -46.07 12.49 30.98
N PRO A 76 -46.39 13.79 31.18
CA PRO A 76 -45.67 14.87 30.51
C PRO A 76 -44.19 14.94 30.91
N ILE A 77 -43.86 14.71 32.18
CA ILE A 77 -42.47 14.73 32.67
C ILE A 77 -41.66 13.58 32.04
N PHE A 78 -42.19 12.35 32.05
CA PHE A 78 -41.51 11.21 31.42
C PHE A 78 -41.43 11.35 29.91
N SER A 79 -42.45 11.91 29.25
CA SER A 79 -42.42 12.19 27.82
C SER A 79 -41.32 13.20 27.47
N PHE A 80 -41.18 14.27 28.26
CA PHE A 80 -40.11 15.25 28.08
C PHE A 80 -38.73 14.63 28.34
N LEU A 81 -38.58 13.82 29.38
CA LEU A 81 -37.32 13.13 29.67
C LEU A 81 -36.95 12.16 28.55
N GLY A 82 -37.93 11.42 28.01
CA GLY A 82 -37.75 10.56 26.84
C GLY A 82 -37.26 11.33 25.61
N LEU A 83 -37.82 12.51 25.35
CA LEU A 83 -37.36 13.39 24.27
C LEU A 83 -35.91 13.86 24.50
N VAL A 84 -35.55 14.26 25.72
CA VAL A 84 -34.18 14.67 26.07
C VAL A 84 -33.19 13.51 25.89
N LEU A 85 -33.55 12.31 26.33
CA LEU A 85 -32.74 11.10 26.15
C LEU A 85 -32.57 10.77 24.66
N LEU A 86 -33.63 10.84 23.86
CA LEU A 86 -33.56 10.61 22.42
C LEU A 86 -32.63 11.63 21.72
N LEU A 87 -32.77 12.92 22.05
CA LEU A 87 -31.89 13.96 21.52
C LEU A 87 -30.43 13.77 21.94
N ALA A 88 -30.19 13.30 23.16
CA ALA A 88 -28.84 12.95 23.62
C ALA A 88 -28.27 11.78 22.81
N THR A 89 -29.06 10.73 22.57
CA THR A 89 -28.67 9.58 21.73
C THR A 89 -28.38 10.00 20.30
N LEU A 90 -29.22 10.82 19.66
CA LEU A 90 -28.99 11.29 18.28
C LEU A 90 -27.67 12.08 18.16
N ARG A 91 -27.38 12.94 19.15
CA ARG A 91 -26.09 13.66 19.20
C ARG A 91 -24.90 12.75 19.46
N GLN A 92 -25.08 11.64 20.17
CA GLN A 92 -24.05 10.62 20.35
C GLN A 92 -23.78 9.92 19.01
N ASN A 93 -24.84 9.47 18.33
CA ASN A 93 -24.76 8.79 17.05
C ASN A 93 -24.08 9.64 15.97
N GLU A 94 -24.39 10.94 15.91
CA GLU A 94 -23.75 11.86 14.96
C GLU A 94 -22.23 11.95 15.18
N LYS A 95 -21.79 11.98 16.44
CA LYS A 95 -20.36 12.01 16.79
C LYS A 95 -19.67 10.70 16.42
N GLU A 96 -20.31 9.57 16.68
CA GLU A 96 -19.79 8.25 16.31
C GLU A 96 -19.65 8.11 14.80
N LEU A 97 -20.64 8.57 14.03
CA LEU A 97 -20.58 8.61 12.57
C LEU A 97 -19.41 9.49 12.10
N ALA A 98 -19.22 10.66 12.71
CA ALA A 98 -18.11 11.56 12.38
C ALA A 98 -16.74 10.94 12.68
N LEU A 99 -16.59 10.26 13.83
CA LEU A 99 -15.37 9.53 14.19
C LEU A 99 -15.11 8.36 13.25
N SER A 100 -16.13 7.55 12.94
CA SER A 100 -16.06 6.43 11.99
C SER A 100 -15.61 6.90 10.60
N ARG A 101 -16.20 7.99 10.08
CA ARG A 101 -15.75 8.59 8.80
C ARG A 101 -14.29 9.02 8.84
N LYS A 102 -13.83 9.57 9.97
CA LYS A 102 -12.43 9.99 10.16
C LYS A 102 -11.49 8.78 10.19
N GLU A 103 -11.87 7.70 10.86
CA GLU A 103 -11.11 6.45 10.90
C GLU A 103 -11.05 5.76 9.53
N LEU A 104 -12.17 5.69 8.82
CA LEU A 104 -12.20 5.19 7.44
C LEU A 104 -11.31 6.00 6.50
N LYS A 105 -11.27 7.34 6.63
CA LYS A 105 -10.37 8.18 5.84
C LYS A 105 -8.90 7.87 6.14
N LYS A 106 -8.55 7.64 7.40
CA LYS A 106 -7.19 7.23 7.80
C LYS A 106 -6.86 5.83 7.29
N SER A 107 -7.77 4.87 7.42
CA SER A 107 -7.62 3.50 6.92
C SER A 107 -7.42 3.48 5.40
N ASN A 108 -8.24 4.22 4.65
CA ASN A 108 -8.07 4.37 3.20
C ASN A 108 -6.72 4.99 2.82
N LYS A 109 -6.19 5.93 3.61
CA LYS A 109 -4.86 6.48 3.39
C LYS A 109 -3.78 5.42 3.61
N ALA A 110 -3.86 4.68 4.72
CA ALA A 110 -2.93 3.59 5.03
C ALA A 110 -2.97 2.49 3.96
N LEU A 111 -4.16 2.09 3.50
CA LEU A 111 -4.33 1.11 2.41
C LEU A 111 -3.70 1.61 1.10
N LYS A 112 -3.82 2.89 0.77
CA LYS A 112 -3.16 3.47 -0.42
C LYS A 112 -1.63 3.44 -0.31
N GLU A 113 -1.09 3.77 0.86
CA GLU A 113 0.36 3.71 1.13
C GLU A 113 0.86 2.25 1.13
N GLN A 114 0.08 1.31 1.69
CA GLN A 114 0.35 -0.12 1.65
C GLN A 114 0.32 -0.67 0.22
N ALA A 115 -0.66 -0.27 -0.60
CA ALA A 115 -0.74 -0.70 -1.99
C ALA A 115 0.47 -0.24 -2.81
N LYS A 116 0.99 0.98 -2.56
CA LYS A 116 2.24 1.45 -3.19
C LYS A 116 3.43 0.61 -2.75
N THR A 117 3.56 0.36 -1.46
CA THR A 117 4.64 -0.49 -0.90
C THR A 117 4.59 -1.91 -1.48
N GLN A 118 3.39 -2.48 -1.59
CA GLN A 118 3.20 -3.82 -2.15
C GLN A 118 3.57 -3.87 -3.64
N LYS A 119 3.28 -2.82 -4.42
CA LYS A 119 3.73 -2.74 -5.81
C LYS A 119 5.25 -2.76 -5.91
N GLN A 120 5.94 -2.00 -5.05
CA GLN A 120 7.41 -2.01 -4.99
C GLN A 120 7.96 -3.39 -4.63
N GLN A 121 7.42 -4.03 -3.59
CA GLN A 121 7.83 -5.37 -3.18
C GLN A 121 7.63 -6.43 -4.27
N ARG A 122 6.50 -6.36 -5.00
CA ARG A 122 6.24 -7.25 -6.14
C ARG A 122 7.25 -7.05 -7.26
N PHE A 123 7.59 -5.79 -7.56
CA PHE A 123 8.63 -5.46 -8.52
C PHE A 123 9.97 -6.06 -8.10
N GLU A 124 10.44 -5.77 -6.88
CA GLU A 124 11.74 -6.24 -6.37
C GLU A 124 11.80 -7.77 -6.32
N SER A 125 10.74 -8.43 -5.87
CA SER A 125 10.67 -9.89 -5.86
C SER A 125 10.80 -10.50 -7.26
N THR A 126 10.14 -9.91 -8.27
CA THR A 126 10.23 -10.36 -9.66
C THR A 126 11.62 -10.07 -10.24
N PHE A 127 12.16 -8.88 -9.96
CA PHE A 127 13.51 -8.48 -10.37
C PHE A 127 14.57 -9.44 -9.83
N PHE A 128 14.58 -9.72 -8.52
CA PHE A 128 15.55 -10.63 -7.92
C PHE A 128 15.38 -12.08 -8.39
N SER A 129 14.15 -12.52 -8.66
CA SER A 129 13.90 -13.83 -9.27
C SER A 129 14.52 -13.95 -10.67
N LEU A 130 14.36 -12.92 -11.50
CA LEU A 130 15.00 -12.87 -12.82
C LEU A 130 16.53 -12.75 -12.70
N LEU A 131 17.04 -11.96 -11.73
CA LEU A 131 18.46 -11.81 -11.47
C LEU A 131 19.11 -13.12 -11.02
N ASP A 132 18.42 -13.92 -10.21
CA ASP A 132 18.86 -15.26 -9.81
C ASP A 132 18.93 -16.21 -11.01
N GLN A 133 17.94 -16.17 -11.91
CA GLN A 133 17.99 -16.92 -13.17
C GLN A 133 19.15 -16.45 -14.07
N HIS A 134 19.41 -15.15 -14.12
CA HIS A 134 20.55 -14.57 -14.84
C HIS A 134 21.89 -15.07 -14.27
N ASN A 135 22.08 -15.04 -12.95
CA ASN A 135 23.29 -15.53 -12.30
C ASN A 135 23.53 -17.03 -12.56
N LYS A 136 22.49 -17.86 -12.48
CA LYS A 136 22.61 -19.30 -12.80
C LYS A 136 23.09 -19.54 -14.22
N LEU A 137 22.60 -18.77 -15.19
CA LEU A 137 23.04 -18.88 -16.59
C LEU A 137 24.46 -18.30 -16.77
N LEU A 138 24.80 -17.25 -16.05
CA LEU A 138 26.14 -16.68 -16.02
C LEU A 138 27.17 -17.69 -15.48
N ASP A 139 26.83 -18.43 -14.44
CA ASP A 139 27.68 -19.50 -13.89
C ASP A 139 27.92 -20.61 -14.91
N VAL A 140 26.89 -21.01 -15.66
CA VAL A 140 27.02 -22.00 -16.76
C VAL A 140 27.97 -21.48 -17.85
N LEU A 141 27.82 -20.22 -18.27
CA LEU A 141 28.68 -19.62 -19.30
C LEU A 141 30.12 -19.40 -18.83
N THR A 142 30.33 -19.06 -17.56
CA THR A 142 31.67 -18.81 -17.01
C THR A 142 32.41 -20.09 -16.64
N ALA A 143 31.70 -21.12 -16.19
CA ALA A 143 32.26 -22.46 -15.99
C ALA A 143 32.79 -23.03 -17.32
N ALA A 144 32.08 -22.76 -18.41
CA ALA A 144 32.51 -23.15 -19.74
C ALA A 144 33.84 -22.48 -20.16
N SER A 145 34.08 -21.24 -19.74
CA SER A 145 35.28 -20.48 -20.08
C SER A 145 36.58 -20.94 -19.39
N LYS A 146 36.51 -21.71 -18.28
CA LYS A 146 37.68 -22.00 -17.41
C LYS A 146 38.37 -23.36 -17.64
N GLY A 147 38.13 -24.02 -18.78
CA GLY A 147 38.86 -25.23 -19.16
C GLY A 147 38.12 -26.54 -18.96
N GLY A 148 36.81 -26.51 -18.74
CA GLY A 148 35.96 -27.66 -19.08
C GLY A 148 35.65 -27.59 -20.57
N SER A 149 35.95 -28.66 -21.33
CA SER A 149 35.54 -28.77 -22.74
C SER A 149 34.03 -28.54 -22.82
N THR A 150 33.67 -27.34 -23.26
CA THR A 150 32.31 -26.85 -23.36
C THR A 150 32.31 -25.89 -24.53
N VAL A 151 31.27 -26.00 -25.33
CA VAL A 151 31.19 -25.36 -26.64
C VAL A 151 31.23 -23.81 -26.50
N ALA A 152 30.85 -23.24 -25.35
CA ALA A 152 30.95 -21.81 -25.07
C ALA A 152 32.38 -21.32 -24.76
N GLY A 153 33.24 -22.15 -24.14
CA GLY A 153 34.65 -21.84 -23.94
C GLY A 153 35.43 -21.93 -25.26
N ASP A 154 35.09 -22.91 -26.09
CA ASP A 154 35.66 -23.08 -27.43
C ASP A 154 35.20 -21.95 -28.37
N LEU A 155 33.93 -21.54 -28.33
CA LEU A 155 33.41 -20.38 -29.05
C LEU A 155 34.08 -19.08 -28.58
N PHE A 156 34.36 -18.94 -27.28
CA PHE A 156 35.05 -17.77 -26.76
C PHE A 156 36.51 -17.70 -27.25
N LEU A 157 37.22 -18.82 -27.26
CA LEU A 157 38.56 -18.92 -27.82
C LEU A 157 38.56 -18.71 -29.34
N GLU A 158 37.59 -19.25 -30.06
CA GLU A 158 37.45 -19.08 -31.49
C GLU A 158 37.15 -17.61 -31.85
N ILE A 159 36.18 -16.97 -31.17
CA ILE A 159 35.86 -15.54 -31.35
C ILE A 159 37.04 -14.63 -31.00
N LYS A 160 37.82 -14.99 -29.97
CA LYS A 160 39.00 -14.21 -29.55
C LYS A 160 40.17 -14.35 -30.53
N CYS A 161 40.26 -15.47 -31.24
CA CYS A 161 41.26 -15.75 -32.27
C CYS A 161 40.83 -15.29 -33.68
N ASP A 162 39.53 -15.12 -33.94
CA ASP A 162 39.00 -14.68 -35.24
C ASP A 162 39.09 -13.15 -35.38
N ALA A 163 39.71 -12.68 -36.47
CA ALA A 163 39.96 -11.26 -36.71
C ALA A 163 38.68 -10.46 -37.06
N GLN A 164 37.60 -11.16 -37.43
CA GLN A 164 36.25 -10.62 -37.53
C GLN A 164 35.22 -11.60 -36.96
N PRO A 165 34.82 -11.45 -35.68
CA PRO A 165 33.83 -12.33 -35.10
C PRO A 165 32.49 -12.15 -35.81
N SER A 166 32.08 -13.17 -36.54
CA SER A 166 30.87 -13.15 -37.36
C SER A 166 29.64 -13.45 -36.50
N LYS A 167 28.64 -12.56 -36.48
CA LYS A 167 27.33 -12.76 -35.80
C LYS A 167 26.70 -14.11 -36.19
N SER A 168 26.93 -14.57 -37.42
CA SER A 168 26.46 -15.87 -37.95
C SER A 168 27.03 -17.10 -37.21
N LYS A 169 28.29 -17.07 -36.75
CA LYS A 169 28.87 -18.15 -35.93
C LYS A 169 28.33 -18.15 -34.50
N LEU A 170 28.07 -16.98 -33.93
CA LEU A 170 27.44 -16.86 -32.60
C LEU A 170 25.98 -17.38 -32.63
N LEU A 171 25.25 -17.09 -33.72
CA LEU A 171 23.86 -17.53 -33.95
C LEU A 171 23.73 -19.05 -34.18
N ALA A 172 24.78 -19.71 -34.69
CA ALA A 172 24.75 -21.12 -35.05
C ALA A 172 25.10 -22.08 -33.89
N THR A 173 25.78 -21.58 -32.85
CA THR A 173 26.62 -22.48 -32.03
C THR A 173 26.27 -22.56 -30.54
N GLU A 174 25.52 -21.61 -29.94
CA GLU A 174 25.29 -21.66 -28.48
C GLU A 174 23.88 -21.30 -28.00
N THR A 175 23.06 -22.34 -27.77
CA THR A 175 21.75 -22.26 -27.09
C THR A 175 21.85 -21.55 -25.73
N SER A 176 22.97 -21.75 -25.03
CA SER A 176 23.23 -21.26 -23.67
C SER A 176 23.36 -19.73 -23.62
N PHE A 177 24.13 -19.15 -24.55
CA PHE A 177 24.30 -17.70 -24.61
C PHE A 177 23.02 -17.00 -25.09
N HIS A 178 22.29 -17.58 -26.05
CA HIS A 178 20.99 -17.04 -26.46
C HIS A 178 19.98 -17.02 -25.32
N GLN A 179 19.94 -18.08 -24.51
CA GLN A 179 19.10 -18.13 -23.32
C GLN A 179 19.49 -17.04 -22.32
N TYR A 180 20.79 -16.87 -22.08
CA TYR A 180 21.32 -15.80 -21.24
C TYR A 180 20.94 -14.39 -21.75
N ALA A 181 21.19 -14.10 -23.03
CA ALA A 181 20.86 -12.82 -23.65
C ALA A 181 19.35 -12.52 -23.58
N ARG A 182 18.50 -13.56 -23.74
CA ARG A 182 17.05 -13.44 -23.59
C ARG A 182 16.65 -13.08 -22.16
N ILE A 183 17.22 -13.74 -21.14
CA ILE A 183 16.93 -13.41 -19.74
C ILE A 183 17.42 -11.99 -19.41
N LEU A 184 18.61 -11.60 -19.88
CA LEU A 184 19.11 -10.24 -19.71
C LEU A 184 18.18 -9.22 -20.37
N TYR A 185 17.71 -9.47 -21.60
CA TYR A 185 16.70 -8.63 -22.26
C TYR A 185 15.44 -8.50 -21.40
N GLN A 186 14.91 -9.59 -20.86
CA GLN A 186 13.71 -9.54 -20.03
C GLN A 186 13.92 -8.73 -18.74
N ILE A 187 15.08 -8.84 -18.09
CA ILE A 187 15.41 -8.01 -16.92
C ILE A 187 15.42 -6.53 -17.29
N LEU A 188 16.14 -6.18 -18.36
CA LEU A 188 16.30 -4.78 -18.80
C LEU A 188 14.96 -4.18 -19.25
N LYS A 189 14.17 -4.96 -19.99
CA LYS A 189 12.79 -4.61 -20.38
C LYS A 189 11.91 -4.42 -19.15
N PHE A 190 12.00 -5.32 -18.17
CA PHE A 190 11.22 -5.25 -16.93
C PHE A 190 11.53 -3.98 -16.12
N ILE A 191 12.83 -3.62 -16.00
CA ILE A 191 13.27 -2.37 -15.37
C ILE A 191 12.70 -1.16 -16.12
N CYS A 192 12.71 -1.17 -17.47
CA CYS A 192 12.22 -0.05 -18.28
C CYS A 192 10.71 0.14 -18.08
N ILE A 193 9.93 -0.92 -18.30
CA ILE A 193 8.46 -0.85 -18.33
C ILE A 193 7.90 -0.44 -16.97
N GLN A 194 8.38 -1.04 -15.88
CA GLN A 194 7.82 -0.77 -14.54
C GLN A 194 8.12 0.62 -13.99
N ASN A 195 9.19 1.27 -14.48
CA ASN A 195 9.50 2.64 -14.10
C ASN A 195 8.73 3.69 -14.94
N THR A 196 7.94 3.23 -15.91
CA THR A 196 7.16 4.09 -16.79
C THR A 196 5.68 3.92 -16.47
N ASN A 197 4.89 5.01 -16.47
CA ASN A 197 3.43 4.94 -16.20
C ASN A 197 2.62 4.25 -17.34
N TYR A 198 3.29 3.48 -18.20
CA TYR A 198 2.69 2.86 -19.38
C TYR A 198 2.17 1.46 -19.06
N SER A 199 0.95 1.19 -19.51
CA SER A 199 0.29 -0.10 -19.35
C SER A 199 0.99 -1.17 -20.19
N SER A 200 0.99 -2.39 -19.69
CA SER A 200 1.73 -3.57 -20.14
C SER A 200 1.33 -4.15 -21.51
N GLN A 201 0.89 -3.32 -22.48
CA GLN A 201 0.55 -3.80 -23.82
C GLN A 201 1.69 -3.61 -24.82
N ALA A 202 2.34 -4.75 -25.05
CA ALA A 202 3.07 -5.19 -26.23
C ALA A 202 4.39 -4.48 -26.59
N ASP A 203 5.37 -5.30 -27.00
CA ASP A 203 6.74 -4.96 -27.39
C ASP A 203 6.89 -3.79 -28.38
N ASP A 204 5.81 -3.33 -29.01
CA ASP A 204 5.81 -2.26 -29.99
C ASP A 204 5.97 -0.88 -29.36
N GLN A 205 5.50 -0.67 -28.12
CA GLN A 205 5.66 0.60 -27.42
C GLN A 205 7.03 0.78 -26.77
N LEU A 206 7.84 -0.29 -26.69
CA LEU A 206 9.14 -0.24 -26.01
C LEU A 206 10.07 0.81 -26.63
N LEU A 207 10.11 0.90 -27.95
CA LEU A 207 10.98 1.87 -28.64
C LEU A 207 10.56 3.32 -28.37
N ASP A 208 9.25 3.59 -28.30
CA ASP A 208 8.73 4.91 -27.97
C ASP A 208 9.01 5.29 -26.52
N ILE A 209 8.89 4.32 -25.60
CA ILE A 209 9.25 4.50 -24.19
C ILE A 209 10.75 4.82 -24.08
N LEU A 210 11.62 4.08 -24.78
CA LEU A 210 13.06 4.29 -24.71
C LEU A 210 13.48 5.67 -25.23
N LYS A 211 12.77 6.22 -26.23
CA LYS A 211 13.04 7.55 -26.81
C LYS A 211 12.48 8.68 -25.95
N ASN A 212 11.27 8.53 -25.41
CA ASN A 212 10.51 9.65 -24.84
C ASN A 212 10.49 9.69 -23.30
N SER A 213 10.78 8.57 -22.63
CA SER A 213 10.72 8.52 -21.17
C SER A 213 12.03 9.02 -20.53
N PRO A 214 11.94 9.86 -19.48
CA PRO A 214 13.12 10.29 -18.74
C PRO A 214 13.75 9.11 -18.02
N TYR A 215 15.07 9.10 -17.96
CA TYR A 215 15.83 8.06 -17.24
C TYR A 215 15.68 8.25 -15.72
N SER A 216 14.99 7.30 -15.06
CA SER A 216 14.70 7.37 -13.62
C SER A 216 15.89 6.93 -12.76
N ASN A 217 15.95 7.42 -11.51
CA ASN A 217 16.94 6.98 -10.52
C ASN A 217 16.79 5.49 -10.19
N ASP A 218 15.56 4.98 -10.17
CA ASP A 218 15.29 3.56 -9.92
C ASP A 218 15.80 2.70 -11.08
N GLU A 219 15.59 3.13 -12.33
CA GLU A 219 16.18 2.47 -13.50
C GLU A 219 17.71 2.38 -13.38
N LYS A 220 18.36 3.48 -12.99
CA LYS A 220 19.81 3.52 -12.78
C LYS A 220 20.25 2.58 -11.67
N LEU A 221 19.54 2.55 -10.55
CA LEU A 221 19.83 1.66 -9.43
C LEU A 221 19.82 0.19 -9.89
N TYR A 222 18.70 -0.29 -10.44
CA TYR A 222 18.57 -1.70 -10.81
C TYR A 222 19.44 -2.10 -12.01
N SER A 223 19.56 -1.23 -13.03
CA SER A 223 20.44 -1.51 -14.18
C SER A 223 21.91 -1.58 -13.76
N SER A 224 22.36 -0.73 -12.83
CA SER A 224 23.73 -0.78 -12.30
C SER A 224 24.03 -2.07 -11.54
N MET A 225 23.04 -2.62 -10.82
CA MET A 225 23.18 -3.92 -10.14
C MET A 225 23.39 -5.05 -11.15
N VAL A 226 22.58 -5.09 -12.22
CA VAL A 226 22.72 -6.10 -13.29
C VAL A 226 24.08 -5.94 -13.98
N ARG A 227 24.47 -4.71 -14.29
CA ARG A 227 25.73 -4.37 -14.95
C ARG A 227 26.96 -4.80 -14.13
N ALA A 228 26.89 -4.68 -12.81
CA ALA A 228 27.98 -5.06 -11.91
C ALA A 228 28.26 -6.57 -11.89
N LEU A 229 27.29 -7.40 -12.29
CA LEU A 229 27.43 -8.87 -12.32
C LEU A 229 28.10 -9.37 -13.61
N LEU A 230 28.28 -8.51 -14.61
CA LEU A 230 28.85 -8.90 -15.90
C LEU A 230 30.38 -8.91 -15.89
N SER A 231 30.98 -10.03 -16.32
CA SER A 231 32.42 -10.09 -16.60
C SER A 231 32.76 -9.52 -17.98
N ASN A 232 34.03 -9.15 -18.18
CA ASN A 232 34.55 -8.63 -19.46
C ASN A 232 34.28 -9.56 -20.64
N ASP A 233 34.37 -10.87 -20.41
CA ASP A 233 34.15 -11.89 -21.44
C ASP A 233 32.70 -11.86 -21.95
N ILE A 234 31.75 -11.71 -21.03
CA ILE A 234 30.33 -11.59 -21.35
C ILE A 234 30.04 -10.28 -22.08
N TYR A 235 30.69 -9.17 -21.70
CA TYR A 235 30.54 -7.92 -22.43
C TYR A 235 30.94 -8.05 -23.91
N LEU A 236 32.03 -8.77 -24.23
CA LEU A 236 32.44 -9.00 -25.61
C LEU A 236 31.36 -9.76 -26.40
N LEU A 237 30.81 -10.82 -25.81
CA LEU A 237 29.74 -11.60 -26.42
C LEU A 237 28.48 -10.75 -26.64
N LEU A 238 28.14 -9.88 -25.68
CA LEU A 238 27.03 -8.94 -25.81
C LEU A 238 27.26 -7.91 -26.93
N VAL A 239 28.48 -7.37 -27.08
CA VAL A 239 28.81 -6.45 -28.18
C VAL A 239 28.57 -7.13 -29.53
N ILE A 240 29.01 -8.37 -29.70
CA ILE A 240 28.82 -9.13 -30.94
C ILE A 240 27.32 -9.40 -31.18
N ASN A 241 26.58 -9.78 -30.15
CA ASN A 241 25.14 -10.04 -30.25
C ASN A 241 24.34 -8.77 -30.61
N CYS A 242 24.73 -7.63 -30.03
CA CYS A 242 24.12 -6.32 -30.26
C CYS A 242 24.66 -5.63 -31.53
N TYR A 243 25.52 -6.27 -32.33
CA TYR A 243 25.93 -5.76 -33.63
C TYR A 243 24.76 -5.86 -34.62
N VAL A 244 23.93 -4.83 -34.60
CA VAL A 244 22.70 -4.69 -35.39
C VAL A 244 22.78 -3.39 -36.18
N THR A 245 22.60 -3.51 -37.50
CA THR A 245 22.60 -2.40 -38.46
C THR A 245 21.19 -1.96 -38.86
N GLU A 246 20.19 -2.85 -38.81
CA GLU A 246 18.81 -2.58 -39.26
C GLU A 246 17.81 -2.58 -38.09
N GLU A 247 16.78 -1.72 -38.15
CA GLU A 247 15.74 -1.63 -37.11
C GLU A 247 14.78 -2.83 -37.09
N THR A 248 14.76 -3.62 -38.17
CA THR A 248 13.94 -4.82 -38.38
C THR A 248 14.50 -6.07 -37.68
N ASP A 249 15.74 -6.00 -37.19
CA ASP A 249 16.41 -7.13 -36.52
C ASP A 249 15.82 -7.36 -35.12
N ASP A 250 15.58 -8.63 -34.78
CA ASP A 250 15.01 -9.06 -33.49
C ASP A 250 15.81 -8.54 -32.28
N PHE A 251 17.12 -8.31 -32.45
CA PHE A 251 18.00 -7.81 -31.40
C PHE A 251 18.06 -6.27 -31.32
N TYR A 252 17.40 -5.52 -32.21
CA TYR A 252 17.41 -4.06 -32.20
C TYR A 252 16.87 -3.46 -30.89
N LYS A 253 15.75 -4.00 -30.39
CA LYS A 253 15.16 -3.60 -29.10
C LYS A 253 16.11 -3.86 -27.93
N PHE A 254 16.83 -4.98 -27.99
CA PHE A 254 17.83 -5.32 -26.98
C PHE A 254 19.04 -4.38 -27.02
N LYS A 255 19.56 -4.06 -28.21
CA LYS A 255 20.60 -3.04 -28.41
C LYS A 255 20.20 -1.71 -27.78
N LYS A 256 18.98 -1.24 -28.03
CA LYS A 256 18.49 0.04 -27.47
C LYS A 256 18.40 0.06 -25.95
N LEU A 257 18.05 -1.07 -25.32
CA LEU A 257 18.09 -1.21 -23.86
C LEU A 257 19.52 -1.16 -23.30
N ILE A 258 20.44 -1.88 -23.94
CA ILE A 258 21.86 -1.92 -23.57
C ILE A 258 22.51 -0.52 -23.69
N GLU A 259 22.16 0.23 -24.74
CA GLU A 259 22.55 1.63 -24.96
C GLU A 259 21.99 2.55 -23.86
N ARG A 260 20.67 2.51 -23.60
CA ARG A 260 20.01 3.35 -22.57
C ARG A 260 20.66 3.19 -21.20
N TYR A 261 21.02 1.97 -20.83
CA TYR A 261 21.61 1.68 -19.53
C TYR A 261 23.15 1.73 -19.50
N SER A 262 23.79 2.14 -20.61
CA SER A 262 25.25 2.34 -20.68
C SER A 262 26.05 1.12 -20.20
N PHE A 263 25.66 -0.08 -20.63
CA PHE A 263 26.32 -1.31 -20.22
C PHE A 263 27.80 -1.35 -20.63
N PHE A 264 28.17 -0.72 -21.75
CA PHE A 264 29.54 -0.75 -22.27
C PHE A 264 30.49 0.33 -21.74
N GLU A 265 30.10 1.12 -20.75
CA GLU A 265 30.90 2.25 -20.23
C GLU A 265 32.32 1.80 -19.81
N HIS A 266 32.44 0.64 -19.15
CA HIS A 266 33.71 0.14 -18.61
C HIS A 266 34.57 -0.63 -19.62
N LEU A 267 34.03 -1.01 -20.79
CA LEU A 267 34.73 -1.83 -21.79
C LEU A 267 35.95 -1.10 -22.39
N SER A 268 35.89 0.24 -22.45
CA SER A 268 36.91 1.07 -23.09
C SER A 268 38.22 1.18 -22.28
N THR A 269 38.18 0.98 -20.96
CA THR A 269 39.31 1.33 -20.09
C THR A 269 40.41 0.26 -20.06
N GLN A 270 40.08 -1.01 -20.29
CA GLN A 270 41.05 -2.11 -20.13
C GLN A 270 41.72 -2.56 -21.43
N ARG A 271 41.13 -2.37 -22.61
CA ARG A 271 41.72 -2.83 -23.88
C ARG A 271 42.73 -1.85 -24.49
N MET A 272 42.68 -0.56 -24.14
CA MET A 272 43.59 0.43 -24.73
C MET A 272 45.02 0.40 -24.16
N THR A 273 45.29 -0.37 -23.10
CA THR A 273 46.63 -0.47 -22.50
C THR A 273 47.45 -1.67 -23.00
N SER A 274 46.87 -2.57 -23.80
CA SER A 274 47.56 -3.77 -24.27
C SER A 274 47.12 -4.17 -25.67
N GLY A 275 47.80 -3.59 -26.67
CA GLY A 275 47.72 -4.03 -28.06
C GLY A 275 47.31 -2.92 -29.01
N ASN A 276 48.27 -2.40 -29.77
CA ASN A 276 48.06 -1.56 -30.94
C ASN A 276 46.96 -2.13 -31.84
N LEU A 277 45.86 -1.39 -31.98
CA LEU A 277 44.99 -1.37 -33.16
C LEU A 277 44.23 -0.04 -33.15
N THR A 278 44.86 0.93 -33.80
CA THR A 278 44.26 2.19 -34.20
C THR A 278 43.10 1.94 -35.14
N SER A 279 42.01 2.69 -34.94
CA SER A 279 40.94 2.97 -35.91
C SER A 279 39.65 2.15 -35.87
N THR A 280 38.93 2.12 -34.73
CA THR A 280 37.46 1.97 -34.72
C THR A 280 36.77 2.72 -33.55
N SER A 281 37.44 3.71 -32.94
CA SER A 281 36.92 4.40 -31.74
C SER A 281 35.79 5.42 -32.00
N ASN A 282 35.47 5.75 -33.26
CA ASN A 282 34.60 6.90 -33.55
C ASN A 282 33.10 6.58 -33.73
N HIS A 283 32.69 5.30 -33.72
CA HIS A 283 31.28 4.97 -34.01
C HIS A 283 30.42 4.53 -32.82
N ILE A 284 31.00 4.40 -31.61
CA ILE A 284 30.25 3.91 -30.42
C ILE A 284 29.99 5.03 -29.40
N LYS A 285 30.58 6.23 -29.57
CA LYS A 285 30.41 7.36 -28.63
C LYS A 285 29.41 8.43 -29.08
N THR A 286 28.76 8.28 -30.23
CA THR A 286 27.76 9.24 -30.71
C THR A 286 26.58 8.50 -31.31
N GLY A 287 25.54 8.30 -30.50
CA GLY A 287 24.27 7.70 -30.88
C GLY A 287 23.33 7.64 -29.70
#